data_AF-A0A0A2UTI2-F1
#
_entry.id   AF-A0A0A2UTI2-F1
#
_cell.length_a   1.000
_cell.length_b   1.000
_cell.length_c   1.000
_cell.angle_alpha   90.00
_cell.angle_beta   90.00
_cell.angle_gamma   90.00
#
_symmetry.space_group_name_H-M   'P 1'
#
loop_
_entity.id
_entity.type
_entity.pdbx_description
1 polymer ?
#
loop_
_entity_poly.entity_id
_entity_poly.type
_entity_poly.pdbx_seq_one_letter_code
_entity_poly.pdbx_strand_id
1 'polypeptide(L)' 'MVKETVIIEGSVRGMKFSKPVLLQYNPSEENIEEAIIKFFNSHAQSFEELAVQRGWRDSYWTFPQYYELVI' A
#
# COMPACT_ATOMS: atom_id res chain seq x y z
N MET A 1 17.82 -1.26 -5.03
CA MET A 1 16.42 -1.70 -5.21
C MET A 1 16.08 -2.73 -4.15
N VAL A 2 14.95 -2.54 -3.47
CA VAL A 2 14.41 -3.48 -2.48
C VAL A 2 13.11 -4.07 -3.00
N LYS A 3 12.72 -5.21 -2.45
CA LYS A 3 11.39 -5.81 -2.64
C LYS A 3 10.75 -5.96 -1.28
N GLU A 4 9.59 -5.37 -1.10
CA GLU A 4 8.89 -5.37 0.18
C GLU A 4 7.39 -5.53 -0.06
N THR A 5 6.75 -6.31 0.80
CA THR A 5 5.29 -6.47 0.73
C THR A 5 4.65 -5.48 1.69
N VAL A 6 3.65 -4.74 1.22
CA VAL A 6 2.73 -3.97 2.06
C VAL A 6 1.34 -4.58 1.97
N ILE A 7 0.54 -4.43 3.02
CA ILE A 7 -0.87 -4.82 3.04
C ILE A 7 -1.67 -3.53 2.96
N ILE A 8 -2.55 -3.42 1.97
CA ILE A 8 -3.49 -2.30 1.84
C ILE A 8 -4.87 -2.81 2.21
N GLU A 9 -5.48 -2.16 3.19
CA GLU A 9 -6.81 -2.49 3.70
C GLU A 9 -7.73 -1.30 3.54
N GLY A 10 -9.03 -1.57 3.46
CA GLY A 10 -10.05 -0.54 3.35
C GLY A 10 -11.39 -1.12 2.91
N SER A 11 -12.24 -0.27 2.36
CA SER A 11 -13.52 -0.70 1.77
C SER A 11 -13.79 -0.02 0.42
N VAL A 12 -14.48 -0.73 -0.47
CA VAL A 12 -14.94 -0.22 -1.77
C VAL A 12 -16.39 -0.65 -1.98
N ARG A 13 -17.28 0.31 -2.26
CA ARG A 13 -18.74 0.06 -2.41
C ARG A 13 -19.35 -0.72 -1.23
N GLY A 14 -18.88 -0.44 0.00
CA GLY A 14 -19.36 -1.09 1.22
C GLY A 14 -18.75 -2.48 1.50
N MET A 15 -17.90 -3.00 0.60
CA MET A 15 -17.20 -4.27 0.80
C MET A 15 -15.77 -4.02 1.30
N LYS A 16 -15.40 -4.64 2.42
CA LYS A 16 -14.01 -4.59 2.94
C LYS A 16 -13.06 -5.37 2.03
N PHE A 17 -11.82 -4.91 1.92
CA PHE A 17 -10.73 -5.61 1.26
C PHE A 17 -9.46 -5.55 2.10
N SER A 18 -8.61 -6.55 1.88
CA SER A 18 -7.23 -6.61 2.37
C SER A 18 -6.38 -7.20 1.26
N LYS A 19 -5.41 -6.43 0.75
CA LYS A 19 -4.66 -6.76 -0.45
C LYS A 19 -3.16 -6.67 -0.19
N PRO A 20 -2.40 -7.77 -0.23
CA PRO A 20 -0.95 -7.72 -0.25
C PRO A 20 -0.47 -7.18 -1.60
N VAL A 21 0.50 -6.28 -1.55
CA VAL A 21 1.11 -5.60 -2.68
C VAL A 21 2.62 -5.75 -2.56
N LEU A 22 3.24 -6.43 -3.53
CA LEU A 22 4.70 -6.54 -3.61
C LEU A 22 5.25 -5.31 -4.32
N LEU A 23 5.86 -4.41 -3.56
CA LEU A 23 6.53 -3.22 -4.07
C LEU A 23 7.96 -3.57 -4.49
N GLN A 24 8.44 -2.88 -5.52
CA GLN A 24 9.84 -2.88 -5.91
C GLN A 24 10.25 -1.44 -6.17
N TYR A 25 11.14 -0.91 -5.32
CA TYR A 25 11.52 0.51 -5.35
C TYR A 25 12.96 0.73 -4.87
N ASN A 26 13.49 1.94 -5.08
CA ASN A 26 14.79 2.35 -4.53
C ASN A 26 14.55 3.28 -3.33
N PRO A 27 14.81 2.85 -2.07
CA PRO A 27 14.59 3.68 -0.88
C PRO A 27 15.43 4.96 -0.84
N SER A 28 16.47 5.06 -1.66
CA SER A 28 17.27 6.29 -1.81
C SER A 28 16.67 7.30 -2.78
N GLU A 29 15.70 6.90 -3.61
CA GLU A 29 15.05 7.75 -4.62
C GLU A 29 13.59 8.04 -4.29
N GLU A 30 12.91 7.12 -3.60
CA GLU A 30 11.51 7.25 -3.25
C GLU A 30 11.18 6.57 -1.92
N ASN A 31 10.14 7.07 -1.25
CA ASN A 31 9.58 6.47 -0.06
C ASN A 31 8.52 5.40 -0.41
N ILE A 32 8.03 4.70 0.62
CA ILE A 32 7.05 3.61 0.45
C ILE A 32 5.73 4.10 -0.15
N GLU A 33 5.26 5.27 0.26
CA GLU A 33 4.00 5.83 -0.23
C GLU A 33 4.09 6.17 -1.72
N GLU A 34 5.20 6.78 -2.14
CA GLU A 34 5.52 7.01 -3.56
C GLU A 34 5.58 5.70 -4.36
N ALA A 35 6.21 4.66 -3.79
CA ALA A 35 6.26 3.33 -4.39
C ALA A 35 4.86 2.69 -4.52
N ILE A 36 3.97 2.87 -3.54
CA ILE A 36 2.57 2.44 -3.60
C ILE A 36 1.85 3.16 -4.75
N ILE A 37 1.97 4.49 -4.82
CA ILE A 37 1.34 5.30 -5.87
C ILE A 37 1.80 4.85 -7.26
N LYS A 38 3.11 4.63 -7.44
CA LYS A 38 3.68 4.11 -8.70
C LYS A 38 3.20 2.69 -9.01
N PHE A 39 3.10 1.80 -8.03
CA PHE A 39 2.55 0.44 -8.23
C PHE A 39 1.14 0.49 -8.84
N PHE A 40 0.32 1.45 -8.42
CA PHE A 40 -1.01 1.67 -8.96
C PHE A 40 -1.03 2.53 -10.23
N ASN A 41 0.12 2.90 -10.79
CA ASN A 41 0.23 3.78 -11.97
C ASN A 41 -0.63 5.05 -11.83
N SER A 42 -0.57 5.68 -10.66
CA SER A 42 -1.33 6.88 -10.31
C SER A 42 -0.41 8.12 -10.30
N HIS A 43 -1.00 9.29 -10.49
CA HIS A 43 -0.35 10.59 -10.32
C HIS A 43 -0.70 11.26 -8.97
N ALA A 44 -1.34 10.51 -8.06
CA ALA A 44 -1.65 10.97 -6.72
C ALA A 44 -0.38 11.47 -6.01
N GLN A 45 -0.51 12.47 -5.16
CA GLN A 45 0.60 13.02 -4.36
C GLN A 45 0.66 12.38 -2.96
N SER A 46 -0.36 11.63 -2.58
CA SER A 46 -0.42 10.90 -1.31
C SER A 46 -1.27 9.63 -1.41
N PHE A 47 -1.15 8.76 -0.43
CA PHE A 47 -1.99 7.57 -0.30
C PHE A 47 -3.47 7.94 -0.12
N GLU A 48 -3.77 9.03 0.58
CA GLU A 48 -5.13 9.53 0.74
C GLU A 48 -5.74 9.93 -0.61
N GLU A 49 -5.00 10.66 -1.44
CA GLU A 49 -5.46 11.01 -2.78
C GLU A 49 -5.62 9.76 -3.67
N LEU A 50 -4.68 8.81 -3.59
CA LEU A 50 -4.82 7.52 -4.26
C LEU A 50 -6.09 6.79 -3.82
N ALA A 51 -6.39 6.76 -2.52
CA ALA A 51 -7.59 6.14 -1.98
C ALA A 51 -8.86 6.78 -2.55
N VAL A 52 -8.91 8.11 -2.64
CA VAL A 52 -10.02 8.85 -3.27
C VAL A 52 -10.16 8.46 -4.75
N GLN A 53 -9.06 8.46 -5.52
CA GLN A 53 -9.08 8.07 -6.95
C GLN A 53 -9.55 6.61 -7.15
N ARG A 54 -9.26 5.72 -6.20
CA ARG A 54 -9.64 4.31 -6.23
C ARG A 54 -11.04 4.03 -5.65
N GLY A 55 -11.69 5.04 -5.08
CA GLY A 55 -12.97 4.88 -4.38
C GLY A 55 -12.87 4.04 -3.11
N TRP A 56 -11.68 4.01 -2.49
CA TRP A 56 -11.45 3.36 -1.22
C TRP A 56 -11.87 4.26 -0.07
N ARG A 57 -12.41 3.65 1.00
CA ARG A 57 -12.77 4.33 2.25
C ARG A 57 -12.19 3.59 3.43
N ASP A 58 -11.95 4.34 4.51
CA ASP A 58 -11.35 3.85 5.75
C ASP A 58 -10.07 3.05 5.48
N SER A 59 -9.29 3.50 4.49
CA SER A 59 -8.16 2.75 3.97
C SER A 59 -6.86 3.17 4.64
N TYR A 60 -6.02 2.19 4.89
CA TYR A 60 -4.65 2.36 5.37
C TYR A 60 -3.75 1.30 4.74
N TRP A 61 -2.45 1.50 4.84
CA TRP A 61 -1.45 0.50 4.49
C TRP A 61 -0.58 0.20 5.70
N THR A 62 -0.08 -1.03 5.77
CA THR A 62 0.84 -1.48 6.82
C THR A 62 1.80 -2.52 6.26
N PHE A 63 2.86 -2.82 7.00
CA PHE A 63 3.68 -3.99 6.70
C PHE A 63 3.02 -5.26 7.23
N PRO A 64 3.21 -6.41 6.56
CA PRO A 64 2.91 -7.70 7.16
C PRO A 64 3.57 -7.75 8.54
N GLN A 65 2.78 -7.94 9.59
CA GLN A 65 3.34 -8.33 10.86
C GLN A 65 3.93 -9.72 10.65
N TYR A 66 5.26 -9.79 10.53
CA TYR A 66 5.96 -11.04 10.77
C TYR A 66 5.76 -11.29 12.26
N TYR A 67 4.73 -12.06 12.60
CA TYR A 67 4.78 -12.80 13.85
C TYR A 67 6.06 -13.61 13.74
N GLU A 68 7.09 -13.21 14.48
CA GLU A 68 8.12 -14.16 14.88
C GLU A 68 7.33 -15.35 15.42
N LEU A 69 7.35 -16.45 14.68
CA LEU A 69 7.00 -17.75 15.21
C LEU A 69 7.97 -17.94 16.38
N VAL A 70 7.53 -17.53 17.57
CA VAL A 70 8.19 -17.90 18.82
C VAL A 70 8.15 -19.41 18.82
N ILE A 71 9.35 -19.97 18.65
CA ILE A 71 9.66 -21.39 18.52
C ILE A 71 9.18 -22.13 19.77
#